data_AF-A0A6N3D270-F1
#
_entry.id   AF-A0A6N3D270-F1
#
_cell.length_a   1.000
_cell.length_b   1.000
_cell.length_c   1.000
_cell.angle_alpha   90.00
_cell.angle_beta   90.00
_cell.angle_gamma   90.00
#
_symmetry.space_group_name_H-M   'P 1'
#
loop_
_entity.id
_entity.type
_entity.pdbx_description
1 polymer ?
#
loop_
_entity_poly.entity_id
_entity_poly.type
_entity_poly.pdbx_seq_one_letter_code
_entity_poly.pdbx_strand_id
1 'polypeptide(L)'
;MDQQNCCGRWLQRQAVEPDSLIVNLLGKIKAVTAGQKSGILTRDYIALYNSGSLGVLKVSRITGAYLTDNVYNVKVGNSIKQAHYLTINLITLDKKNIWAETSKEAGRALQAILMERCPEIDTAGGAVLPESEIAMMKR
;
A
#
# COMPACT_ATOMS: atom_id res chain seq x y z
N MET A 1 -22.08 16.28 9.26
CA MET A 1 -20.97 17.01 8.62
C MET A 1 -19.77 16.08 8.67
N ASP A 2 -19.60 15.26 7.63
CA ASP A 2 -18.74 14.07 7.69
C ASP A 2 -17.28 14.40 7.38
N GLN A 3 -16.39 14.18 8.37
CA GLN A 3 -14.94 14.31 8.25
C GLN A 3 -14.34 13.50 7.08
N GLN A 4 -15.01 12.43 6.64
CA GLN A 4 -14.59 11.58 5.52
C GLN A 4 -14.59 12.32 4.17
N ASN A 5 -15.51 13.28 3.96
CA ASN A 5 -15.59 14.06 2.72
C ASN A 5 -14.57 15.21 2.61
N CYS A 6 -13.94 15.59 3.73
CA CYS A 6 -12.91 16.63 3.73
C CYS A 6 -11.53 16.05 3.38
N CYS A 7 -11.22 14.85 3.88
CA CYS A 7 -9.94 14.19 3.63
C CYS A 7 -9.75 13.88 2.13
N GLY A 8 -10.78 13.35 1.47
CA GLY A 8 -10.73 13.05 0.03
C GLY A 8 -10.50 14.28 -0.86
N ARG A 9 -11.15 15.42 -0.55
CA ARG A 9 -10.99 16.67 -1.31
C ARG A 9 -9.64 17.34 -1.09
N TRP A 10 -9.12 17.29 0.13
CA TRP A 10 -7.77 17.79 0.42
C TRP A 10 -6.71 16.98 -0.34
N LEU A 11 -6.87 15.65 -0.40
CA LEU A 11 -5.98 14.78 -1.17
C LEU A 11 -6.07 15.05 -2.68
N GLN A 12 -7.28 15.28 -3.21
CA GLN A 12 -7.47 15.63 -4.62
C GLN A 12 -6.79 16.94 -5.00
N ARG A 13 -6.76 17.94 -4.10
CA ARG A 13 -6.03 19.20 -4.33
C ARG A 13 -4.51 18.99 -4.34
N GLN A 14 -3.98 18.18 -3.44
CA GLN A 14 -2.54 17.87 -3.46
C GLN A 14 -2.15 17.02 -4.67
N ALA A 15 -3.05 16.18 -5.20
CA ALA A 15 -2.78 15.38 -6.40
C ALA A 15 -2.55 16.20 -7.67
N VAL A 16 -2.87 17.50 -7.66
CA VAL A 16 -2.63 18.44 -8.79
C VAL A 16 -1.27 19.13 -8.69
N GLU A 17 -0.54 18.94 -7.59
CA GLU A 17 0.84 19.43 -7.43
C GLU A 17 1.80 18.63 -8.33
N PRO A 18 2.82 19.27 -8.92
CA PRO A 18 3.73 18.63 -9.87
C PRO A 18 4.52 17.43 -9.30
N ASP A 19 4.65 17.35 -7.97
CA ASP A 19 5.39 16.27 -7.28
C ASP A 19 4.49 15.08 -6.86
N SER A 20 3.22 15.11 -7.23
CA SER A 20 2.23 14.10 -6.89
C SER A 20 2.14 13.00 -7.96
N LEU A 21 2.21 11.76 -7.50
CA LEU A 21 2.16 10.55 -8.32
C LEU A 21 0.88 9.78 -8.01
N ILE A 22 0.18 9.35 -9.07
CA ILE A 22 -0.92 8.40 -8.94
C ILE A 22 -0.30 7.01 -8.75
N VAL A 23 -0.64 6.37 -7.63
CA VAL A 23 -0.15 5.04 -7.30
C VAL A 23 -1.14 4.01 -7.81
N ASN A 24 -0.69 3.20 -8.77
CA ASN A 24 -1.48 2.12 -9.35
C ASN A 24 -0.83 0.77 -9.00
N LEU A 25 -1.41 0.06 -8.05
CA LEU A 25 -0.87 -1.18 -7.49
C LEU A 25 -1.69 -2.38 -8.00
N LEU A 26 -2.01 -2.45 -9.29
CA LEU A 26 -2.86 -3.53 -9.82
C LEU A 26 -2.28 -4.92 -9.49
N GLY A 27 -2.89 -5.61 -8.52
CA GLY A 27 -2.70 -7.02 -8.22
C GLY A 27 -3.70 -7.90 -8.99
N LYS A 28 -3.39 -9.21 -9.11
CA LYS A 28 -4.10 -10.18 -9.96
C LYS A 28 -5.60 -10.41 -9.63
N ILE A 29 -6.14 -9.87 -8.54
CA ILE A 29 -7.53 -10.14 -8.12
C ILE A 29 -8.52 -9.05 -8.57
N LYS A 30 -8.07 -7.88 -9.05
CA LYS A 30 -8.97 -6.76 -9.44
C LYS A 30 -8.68 -6.13 -10.81
N ALA A 31 -8.22 -6.92 -11.78
CA ALA A 31 -8.23 -6.48 -13.19
C ALA A 31 -9.65 -6.28 -13.77
N VAL A 32 -10.73 -6.50 -13.00
CA VAL A 32 -12.13 -6.42 -13.46
C VAL A 32 -12.81 -5.07 -13.14
N THR A 33 -12.17 -4.16 -12.40
CA THR A 33 -12.72 -2.80 -12.19
C THR A 33 -11.78 -1.73 -12.74
N ALA A 34 -11.96 -1.41 -14.02
CA ALA A 34 -11.36 -0.25 -14.66
C ALA A 34 -11.67 1.02 -13.84
N GLY A 35 -10.63 1.72 -13.36
CA GLY A 35 -10.74 3.08 -12.81
C GLY A 35 -10.44 3.27 -11.31
N GLN A 36 -10.16 2.23 -10.51
CA GLN A 36 -9.74 2.45 -9.13
C GLN A 36 -8.26 2.86 -9.04
N LYS A 37 -8.00 4.10 -8.62
CA LYS A 37 -6.68 4.54 -8.14
C LYS A 37 -6.37 3.78 -6.85
N SER A 38 -5.29 2.98 -6.83
CA SER A 38 -4.86 2.26 -5.61
C SER A 38 -4.33 3.22 -4.53
N GLY A 39 -3.89 4.40 -4.93
CA GLY A 39 -3.44 5.44 -4.01
C GLY A 39 -2.99 6.72 -4.69
N ILE A 40 -2.56 7.67 -3.87
CA ILE A 40 -1.90 8.91 -4.28
C ILE A 40 -0.66 9.08 -3.39
N LEU A 41 0.48 9.36 -4.00
CA LEU A 41 1.72 9.72 -3.32
C LEU A 41 2.02 11.19 -3.63
N THR A 42 1.95 12.04 -2.62
CA THR A 42 2.37 13.45 -2.69
C THR A 42 3.78 13.58 -2.10
N ARG A 43 4.36 14.78 -2.13
CA ARG A 43 5.68 15.05 -1.52
C ARG A 43 5.73 14.63 -0.05
N ASP A 44 4.68 14.94 0.71
CA ASP A 44 4.66 14.78 2.16
C ASP A 44 3.84 13.58 2.63
N TYR A 45 2.90 13.09 1.82
CA TYR A 45 1.94 12.07 2.23
C TYR A 45 1.78 10.97 1.21
N ILE A 46 1.54 9.76 1.68
CA ILE A 46 1.06 8.64 0.87
C ILE A 46 -0.30 8.22 1.37
N ALA A 47 -1.22 8.04 0.44
CA ALA A 47 -2.54 7.50 0.72
C ALA A 47 -2.76 6.24 -0.10
N LEU A 48 -3.13 5.14 0.56
CA LEU A 48 -3.46 3.88 -0.09
C LEU A 48 -4.91 3.52 0.23
N TYR A 49 -5.64 3.09 -0.80
CA TYR A 49 -6.99 2.57 -0.67
C TYR A 49 -6.95 1.06 -0.48
N ASN A 50 -7.62 0.60 0.57
CA ASN A 50 -7.72 -0.83 0.86
C ASN A 50 -9.05 -1.18 1.53
N SER A 51 -9.74 -2.18 0.96
CA SER A 51 -10.95 -2.80 1.52
C SER A 51 -12.01 -1.79 2.01
N GLY A 52 -12.18 -0.68 1.26
CA GLY A 52 -13.16 0.37 1.57
C GLY A 52 -12.67 1.48 2.52
N SER A 53 -11.44 1.37 3.03
CA SER A 53 -10.81 2.39 3.88
C SER A 53 -9.66 3.11 3.15
N LEU A 54 -9.46 4.39 3.50
CA LEU A 54 -8.33 5.19 3.04
C LEU A 54 -7.32 5.31 4.19
N GLY A 55 -6.15 4.70 4.03
CA GLY A 55 -5.03 4.88 4.93
C GLY A 55 -4.12 6.01 4.44
N VAL A 56 -3.80 6.97 5.30
CA VAL A 56 -2.89 8.09 4.98
C VAL A 56 -1.73 8.12 5.96
N LEU A 57 -0.51 8.15 5.44
CA LEU A 57 0.72 8.27 6.22
C LEU A 57 1.56 9.45 5.71
N LYS A 58 2.36 10.03 6.61
CA LYS A 58 3.38 11.02 6.23
C LYS A 58 4.61 10.27 5.71
N VAL A 59 5.08 10.61 4.50
CA VAL A 59 6.22 9.97 3.83
C VAL A 59 7.46 10.00 4.72
N SER A 60 7.74 11.14 5.35
CA SER A 60 8.89 11.33 6.26
C SER A 60 8.84 10.51 7.55
N ARG A 61 7.75 9.78 7.83
CA ARG A 61 7.62 8.92 9.01
C ARG A 61 7.65 7.43 8.67
N ILE A 62 7.66 7.10 7.38
CA ILE A 62 7.78 5.72 6.91
C ILE A 62 9.19 5.25 7.26
N THR A 63 9.27 4.10 7.92
CA THR A 63 10.52 3.44 8.26
C THR A 63 10.69 2.14 7.48
N GLY A 64 9.60 1.57 6.96
CA GLY A 64 9.66 0.35 6.18
C GLY A 64 8.60 0.27 5.10
N ALA A 65 8.97 -0.34 3.97
CA ALA A 65 8.10 -0.61 2.84
C ALA A 65 8.34 -2.04 2.35
N TYR A 66 7.49 -2.98 2.74
CA TYR A 66 7.72 -4.41 2.57
C TYR A 66 6.70 -5.05 1.63
N LEU A 67 7.17 -5.95 0.77
CA LEU A 67 6.28 -6.80 -0.01
C LEU A 67 5.91 -8.03 0.81
N THR A 68 4.63 -8.41 0.78
CA THR A 68 4.12 -9.50 1.61
C THR A 68 3.25 -10.43 0.81
N ASP A 69 3.58 -11.73 0.85
CA ASP A 69 2.74 -12.78 0.30
C ASP A 69 1.71 -13.18 1.36
N ASN A 70 0.44 -12.98 1.04
CA ASN A 70 -0.67 -13.31 1.92
C ASN A 70 -1.49 -14.43 1.30
N VAL A 71 -2.08 -15.25 2.17
CA VAL A 71 -2.94 -16.36 1.76
C VAL A 71 -4.36 -16.07 2.21
N TYR A 72 -5.32 -16.16 1.29
CA TYR A 72 -6.73 -16.16 1.64
C TYR A 72 -7.39 -17.47 1.23
N ASN A 73 -8.33 -17.90 2.06
CA ASN A 73 -9.11 -19.10 1.84
C ASN A 73 -10.34 -18.77 1.00
N VAL A 74 -10.40 -19.30 -0.21
CA VAL A 74 -11.57 -19.20 -1.08
C VAL A 74 -12.38 -20.47 -0.98
N LYS A 75 -13.64 -20.35 -0.57
CA LYS A 75 -14.58 -21.46 -0.63
C LYS A 75 -15.04 -21.64 -2.08
N VAL A 76 -14.71 -22.78 -2.68
CA VAL A 76 -15.13 -23.16 -4.03
C VAL A 76 -15.95 -24.44 -3.91
N GLY A 77 -17.29 -24.28 -3.92
CA GLY A 77 -18.21 -25.39 -3.63
C GLY A 77 -18.04 -25.93 -2.21
N ASN A 78 -17.74 -27.22 -2.08
CA ASN A 78 -17.48 -27.89 -0.80
C ASN A 78 -16.00 -27.91 -0.38
N SER A 79 -15.10 -27.31 -1.17
CA SER A 79 -13.66 -27.30 -0.89
C SER A 79 -13.16 -25.90 -0.58
N ILE A 80 -12.17 -25.80 0.30
CA ILE A 80 -11.41 -24.56 0.56
C ILE A 80 -10.14 -24.63 -0.29
N LYS A 81 -9.93 -23.61 -1.14
CA LYS A 81 -8.70 -23.41 -1.87
C LYS A 81 -7.94 -22.23 -1.30
N GLN A 82 -6.64 -22.39 -1.12
CA GLN A 82 -5.75 -21.29 -0.77
C GLN A 82 -5.37 -20.54 -2.04
N ALA A 83 -5.54 -19.23 -2.02
CA ALA A 83 -5.08 -18.34 -3.07
C ALA A 83 -4.10 -17.32 -2.47
N HIS A 84 -3.01 -17.08 -3.21
CA HIS A 84 -1.96 -16.16 -2.81
C HIS A 84 -2.20 -14.79 -3.44
N TYR A 85 -1.96 -13.74 -2.67
CA TYR A 85 -1.97 -12.36 -3.15
C TYR A 85 -0.86 -11.56 -2.52
N LEU A 86 -0.25 -10.70 -3.34
CA LEU A 86 0.85 -9.86 -2.93
C LEU A 86 0.31 -8.51 -2.45
N THR A 87 0.88 -8.01 -1.36
CA THR A 87 0.59 -6.67 -0.83
C THR A 87 1.89 -5.90 -0.61
N ILE A 88 1.80 -4.58 -0.58
CA ILE A 88 2.84 -3.70 -0.05
C ILE A 88 2.37 -3.16 1.31
N ASN A 89 3.17 -3.38 2.35
CA ASN A 89 2.96 -2.90 3.70
C ASN A 89 3.90 -1.72 3.97
N LEU A 90 3.33 -0.56 4.27
CA LEU A 90 4.09 0.61 4.72
C LEU A 90 3.98 0.70 6.23
N ILE A 91 5.11 0.78 6.91
CA ILE A 91 5.21 0.85 8.37
C ILE A 91 5.89 2.15 8.75
N THR A 92 5.37 2.83 9.77
CA THR A 92 5.99 4.03 10.35
C THR A 92 6.73 3.72 11.65
N LEU A 93 7.55 4.68 12.10
CA LEU A 93 8.26 4.62 13.38
C LEU A 93 7.33 4.36 14.58
N ASP A 94 6.10 4.90 14.55
CA ASP A 94 5.07 4.67 15.56
C ASP A 94 4.27 3.37 15.36
N LYS A 95 4.81 2.44 14.56
CA LYS A 95 4.25 1.11 14.25
C LYS A 95 2.86 1.13 13.63
N LYS A 96 2.41 2.30 13.14
CA LYS A 96 1.22 2.36 12.29
C LYS A 96 1.55 1.75 10.95
N ASN A 97 0.56 1.06 10.38
CA ASN A 97 0.72 0.47 9.06
C ASN A 97 -0.48 0.77 8.18
N ILE A 98 -0.19 0.93 6.89
CA ILE A 98 -1.20 0.82 5.83
C ILE A 98 -0.71 -0.19 4.82
N TRP A 99 -1.63 -0.84 4.11
CA TRP A 99 -1.28 -1.82 3.11
C TRP A 99 -2.25 -1.78 1.95
N ALA A 100 -1.79 -2.22 0.79
CA ALA A 100 -2.61 -2.39 -0.40
C ALA A 100 -2.13 -3.60 -1.20
N GLU A 101 -3.06 -4.26 -1.90
CA GLU A 101 -2.72 -5.28 -2.90
C GLU A 101 -1.84 -4.68 -3.99
N THR A 102 -0.89 -5.45 -4.51
CA THR A 102 0.06 -5.01 -5.53
C THR A 102 0.49 -6.13 -6.47
N SER A 103 1.00 -5.79 -7.66
CA SER A 103 1.93 -6.66 -8.37
C SER A 103 3.36 -6.50 -7.83
N LYS A 104 4.24 -7.44 -8.17
CA LYS A 104 5.65 -7.37 -7.75
C LYS A 104 6.36 -6.17 -8.38
N GLU A 105 6.05 -5.88 -9.64
CA GLU A 105 6.61 -4.78 -10.41
C GLU A 105 6.17 -3.43 -9.83
N ALA A 106 4.87 -3.26 -9.59
CA ALA A 106 4.31 -2.02 -9.04
C ALA A 106 4.78 -1.79 -7.59
N GLY A 107 4.87 -2.86 -6.79
CA GLY A 107 5.36 -2.78 -5.42
C GLY A 107 6.83 -2.37 -5.35
N ARG A 108 7.68 -2.93 -6.22
CA ARG A 108 9.10 -2.54 -6.35
C ARG A 108 9.28 -1.12 -6.85
N ALA A 109 8.46 -0.69 -7.82
CA ALA A 109 8.48 0.68 -8.29
C ALA A 109 8.14 1.66 -7.15
N LEU A 110 7.14 1.34 -6.32
CA LEU A 110 6.82 2.16 -5.14
C LEU A 110 7.95 2.16 -4.11
N GLN A 111 8.59 1.02 -3.84
CA GLN A 111 9.77 0.95 -2.98
C GLN A 111 10.89 1.86 -3.49
N ALA A 112 11.19 1.84 -4.80
CA ALA A 112 12.22 2.68 -5.40
C ALA A 112 11.95 4.18 -5.20
N ILE A 113 10.72 4.63 -5.47
CA ILE A 113 10.32 6.03 -5.27
C ILE A 113 10.41 6.43 -3.80
N LEU A 114 10.01 5.54 -2.89
CA LEU A 114 10.11 5.81 -1.45
C LEU A 114 11.56 5.86 -0.99
N MET A 115 12.47 5.04 -1.52
CA MET A 115 13.90 5.09 -1.22
C MET A 115 14.56 6.38 -1.75
N GLU A 116 14.15 6.87 -2.92
CA GLU A 116 14.62 8.16 -3.44
C GLU A 116 14.22 9.33 -2.52
N ARG A 117 13.01 9.27 -1.95
CA ARG A 117 12.48 10.33 -1.06
C ARG A 117 12.92 10.17 0.39
N CYS A 118 13.15 8.94 0.83
CA CYS A 118 13.49 8.57 2.20
C CYS A 118 14.54 7.43 2.16
N PRO A 119 15.84 7.75 2.03
CA PRO A 119 16.89 6.74 1.83
C PRO A 119 17.08 5.78 3.00
N GLU A 120 16.60 6.15 4.19
CA GLU A 120 16.75 5.36 5.43
C GLU A 120 15.68 4.28 5.60
N ILE A 121 14.70 4.20 4.70
CA ILE A 121 13.65 3.17 4.81
C ILE A 121 14.21 1.78 4.55
N ASP A 122 13.71 0.82 5.30
CA ASP A 122 13.98 -0.60 5.05
C ASP A 122 12.96 -1.18 4.07
N THR A 123 13.46 -1.78 3.00
CA THR A 123 12.64 -2.45 1.97
C THR A 123 12.83 -3.96 1.95
N ALA A 124 13.61 -4.51 2.89
CA ALA A 124 14.13 -5.87 2.87
C ALA A 124 14.81 -6.23 1.52
N GLY A 125 15.44 -5.25 0.87
CA GLY A 125 16.05 -5.41 -0.46
C GLY A 125 15.06 -5.81 -1.56
N GLY A 126 13.76 -5.51 -1.39
CA GLY A 126 12.70 -5.92 -2.33
C GLY A 126 12.36 -7.42 -2.27
N ALA A 127 12.74 -8.10 -1.19
CA ALA A 127 12.28 -9.44 -0.86
C ALA A 127 10.77 -9.44 -0.57
N VAL A 128 10.13 -10.59 -0.83
CA VAL A 128 8.74 -10.83 -0.42
C VAL A 128 8.78 -11.57 0.91
N LEU A 129 8.28 -10.93 1.96
CA LEU A 129 8.27 -11.46 3.31
C LEU A 129 6.95 -12.19 3.60
N PRO A 130 6.96 -13.21 4.46
CA PRO A 130 5.73 -13.79 4.98
C PRO A 130 5.02 -12.82 5.93
N GLU A 131 3.70 -12.96 6.07
CA GLU A 131 2.88 -12.13 6.95
C GLU A 131 3.37 -12.16 8.41
N SER A 132 3.89 -13.29 8.88
CA SER A 132 4.41 -13.45 10.25
C SER A 132 5.56 -12.50 10.58
N GLU A 133 6.48 -12.25 9.64
CA GLU A 133 7.58 -11.32 9.84
C GLU A 133 7.08 -9.88 9.93
N ILE A 134 6.16 -9.52 9.04
CA ILE A 134 5.50 -8.21 9.04
C ILE A 134 4.73 -7.98 10.34
N ALA A 135 4.07 -9.01 10.87
CA ALA A 135 3.35 -8.93 12.13
C ALA A 135 4.28 -8.64 13.31
N MET A 136 5.53 -9.13 13.30
CA MET A 136 6.51 -8.82 14.34
C MET A 136 6.95 -7.35 14.29
N MET A 137 7.06 -6.77 13.10
CA MET A 137 7.46 -5.37 12.90
C MET A 137 6.38 -4.37 13.33
N LYS A 138 5.12 -4.82 13.43
CA LYS A 138 3.97 -4.02 13.88
C LYS A 138 3.76 -4.02 15.41
N ARG A 139 4.47 -4.88 16.15
CA ARG A 139 4.37 -5.01 17.62
C ARG A 139 5.24 -4.02 18.34
#